data_AF-A0A174U9D9-F1
#
_entry.id   AF-A0A174U9D9-F1
#
_cell.length_a   1.000
_cell.length_b   1.000
_cell.length_c   1.000
_cell.angle_alpha   90.00
_cell.angle_beta   90.00
_cell.angle_gamma   90.00
#
_symmetry.space_group_name_H-M   'P 1'
#
loop_
_entity.id
_entity.type
_entity.pdbx_description
1 polymer ?
#
loop_
_entity_poly.entity_id
_entity_poly.type
_entity_poly.pdbx_seq_one_letter_code
_entity_poly.pdbx_strand_id
1 'polypeptide(L)'
;MAGELEPQAVYQGADYRFSVERVILLDTHTGLRLDCLLRVSWRNPWLPPPNAGALLRAEDDRGNEYPQFQNRPFLTGRYLHGGPLPGASPLPVRYYELSICQVDLKAETITLLLDPFGAVEARLTIPLREEKAHG
;
A
#
# COMPACT_ATOMS: atom_id res chain seq x y z
N MET A 1 -3.38 -5.59 -19.98
CA MET A 1 -4.72 -5.72 -19.37
C MET A 1 -4.61 -5.24 -17.92
N ALA A 2 -5.66 -4.63 -17.35
CA ALA A 2 -5.66 -4.12 -15.97
C ALA A 2 -6.67 -4.91 -15.15
N GLY A 3 -6.24 -5.53 -14.05
CA GLY A 3 -7.11 -6.21 -13.09
C GLY A 3 -7.14 -5.42 -11.78
N GLU A 4 -8.33 -5.16 -11.25
CA GLU A 4 -8.50 -4.56 -9.92
C GLU A 4 -8.64 -5.68 -8.90
N LEU A 5 -7.77 -5.68 -7.89
CA LEU A 5 -7.75 -6.67 -6.83
C LEU A 5 -8.48 -6.09 -5.61
N GLU A 6 -9.12 -6.95 -4.80
CA GLU A 6 -9.63 -6.59 -3.48
C GLU A 6 -8.59 -6.97 -2.40
N PRO A 7 -7.64 -6.07 -2.08
CA PRO A 7 -6.63 -6.36 -1.08
C PRO A 7 -7.25 -6.33 0.33
N GLN A 8 -7.39 -7.48 0.98
CA GLN A 8 -7.70 -7.53 2.42
C GLN A 8 -6.44 -7.34 3.30
N ALA A 9 -5.55 -6.44 2.90
CA ALA A 9 -4.28 -6.21 3.59
C ALA A 9 -4.40 -5.05 4.57
N VAL A 10 -4.55 -5.38 5.86
CA VAL A 10 -4.66 -4.40 6.96
C VAL A 10 -3.69 -4.74 8.07
N TYR A 11 -2.96 -3.73 8.54
CA TYR A 11 -2.12 -3.80 9.73
C TYR A 11 -2.54 -2.73 10.73
N GLN A 12 -2.62 -3.12 12.01
CA GLN A 12 -2.97 -2.25 13.12
C GLN A 12 -1.84 -2.28 14.15
N GLY A 13 -1.01 -1.23 14.15
CA GLY A 13 -0.02 -0.96 15.19
C GLY A 13 -0.60 -0.11 16.33
N ALA A 14 0.27 0.24 17.28
CA ALA A 14 -0.08 1.04 18.45
C ALA A 14 -0.51 2.47 18.08
N ASP A 15 0.28 3.13 17.22
CA ASP A 15 0.06 4.52 16.83
C ASP A 15 -0.48 4.68 15.40
N TYR A 16 -0.19 3.70 14.54
CA TYR A 16 -0.51 3.72 13.11
C TYR A 16 -1.34 2.52 12.70
N ARG A 17 -2.26 2.75 11.77
CA ARG A 17 -2.98 1.73 11.03
C ARG A 17 -2.72 1.92 9.54
N PHE A 18 -2.36 0.84 8.88
CA PHE A 18 -2.10 0.78 7.46
C PHE A 18 -3.14 -0.13 6.81
N SER A 19 -3.80 0.33 5.76
CA SER A 19 -4.72 -0.48 4.96
C SER A 19 -4.45 -0.24 3.48
N VAL A 20 -4.40 -1.31 2.70
CA VAL A 20 -4.37 -1.19 1.24
C VAL A 20 -5.82 -1.10 0.77
N GLU A 21 -6.21 0.04 0.22
CA GLU A 21 -7.60 0.31 -0.17
C GLU A 21 -7.89 -0.11 -1.60
N ARG A 22 -6.86 -0.10 -2.44
CA ARG A 22 -6.98 -0.42 -3.86
C ARG A 22 -5.69 -1.00 -4.38
N VAL A 23 -5.78 -2.00 -5.24
CA VAL A 23 -4.65 -2.54 -5.98
C VAL A 23 -5.05 -2.73 -7.43
N ILE A 24 -4.23 -2.23 -8.35
CA ILE A 24 -4.39 -2.40 -9.78
C ILE A 24 -3.15 -3.13 -10.28
N LEU A 25 -3.35 -4.31 -10.85
CA LEU A 25 -2.31 -5.05 -11.54
C LEU A 25 -2.36 -4.71 -13.03
N LEU A 26 -1.23 -4.23 -13.56
CA LEU A 26 -1.05 -3.85 -14.95
C LEU A 26 -0.03 -4.77 -15.60
N ASP A 27 -0.42 -5.36 -16.72
CA ASP A 27 0.53 -5.98 -17.65
C ASP A 27 1.18 -4.90 -18.51
N THR A 28 2.50 -4.75 -18.38
CA THR A 28 3.30 -3.80 -19.16
C THR A 28 4.27 -4.53 -20.08
N HIS A 29 4.71 -3.87 -21.15
CA HIS A 29 5.67 -4.44 -22.13
C HIS A 29 7.01 -4.88 -21.54
N THR A 30 7.34 -4.47 -20.31
CA THR A 30 8.57 -4.86 -19.60
C THR A 30 8.33 -5.77 -18.39
N GLY A 31 7.08 -6.18 -18.13
CA GLY A 31 6.72 -7.04 -16.98
C GLY A 31 5.47 -6.55 -16.26
N LEU A 32 5.22 -7.08 -15.06
CA LEU A 32 4.06 -6.65 -14.27
C LEU A 32 4.34 -5.34 -13.53
N ARG A 33 3.32 -4.50 -13.42
CA ARG A 33 3.31 -3.32 -12.56
C ARG A 33 2.13 -3.39 -11.61
N LEU A 34 2.38 -3.21 -10.32
CA LEU A 34 1.37 -3.13 -9.28
C LEU A 34 1.24 -1.69 -8.82
N ASP A 35 0.06 -1.09 -9.00
CA ASP A 35 -0.27 0.22 -8.45
C ASP A 35 -1.19 0.04 -7.23
N CYS A 36 -0.76 0.50 -6.06
CA CYS A 36 -1.50 0.37 -4.80
C CYS A 36 -1.87 1.73 -4.23
N LEU A 37 -3.08 1.83 -3.67
CA LEU A 37 -3.50 2.95 -2.84
C LEU A 37 -3.42 2.53 -1.37
N LEU A 38 -2.40 3.00 -0.67
CA LEU A 38 -2.22 2.77 0.76
C LEU A 38 -2.87 3.90 1.56
N ARG A 39 -3.78 3.56 2.47
CA ARG A 39 -4.33 4.44 3.48
C ARG A 39 -3.58 4.24 4.79
N VAL A 40 -3.13 5.34 5.36
CA VAL A 40 -2.49 5.36 6.68
C VAL A 40 -3.28 6.28 7.59
N SER A 41 -3.69 5.77 8.74
CA SER A 41 -4.33 6.58 9.79
C SER A 41 -3.57 6.45 11.10
N TRP A 42 -3.52 7.51 11.89
CA TRP A 42 -2.76 7.51 13.14
C TRP A 42 -3.53 8.15 14.28
N ARG A 43 -3.20 7.75 15.52
CA ARG A 43 -3.93 8.19 16.73
C ARG A 43 -3.61 9.60 17.16
N ASN A 44 -2.34 10.00 17.07
CA ASN A 44 -1.88 11.29 17.58
C ASN A 44 -1.84 12.36 16.47
N PRO A 45 -2.79 13.31 16.41
CA PRO A 45 -2.83 14.33 15.35
C PRO A 45 -1.63 15.29 15.33
N TRP A 46 -0.83 15.31 16.39
CA TRP A 46 0.36 16.14 16.49
C TRP A 46 1.62 15.49 15.89
N LEU A 47 1.55 14.19 15.53
CA LEU A 47 2.65 13.53 14.82
C LEU A 47 2.65 13.89 13.33
N PRO A 48 3.83 14.05 12.72
CA PRO A 48 3.93 14.23 11.29
C PRO A 48 3.42 12.96 10.57
N PRO A 49 2.93 13.10 9.33
CA PRO A 49 2.54 11.95 8.54
C PRO A 49 3.73 11.01 8.32
N PRO A 50 3.55 9.69 8.46
CA PRO A 50 4.64 8.74 8.34
C PRO A 50 5.16 8.71 6.90
N ASN A 51 6.47 8.81 6.69
CA ASN A 51 7.05 8.75 5.36
C ASN A 51 7.00 7.31 4.83
N ALA A 52 5.93 6.96 4.12
CA ALA A 52 5.74 5.62 3.55
C ALA A 52 6.91 5.19 2.66
N GLY A 53 7.53 6.12 1.94
CA GLY A 53 8.70 5.84 1.09
C GLY A 53 9.96 5.42 1.83
N ALA A 54 10.11 5.85 3.09
CA ALA A 54 11.24 5.46 3.94
C ALA A 54 10.93 4.23 4.81
N LEU A 55 9.65 3.90 4.99
CA LEU A 55 9.18 2.85 5.90
C LEU A 55 8.81 1.55 5.18
N LEU A 56 8.51 1.61 3.88
CA LEU A 56 8.00 0.45 3.15
C LEU A 56 9.06 -0.16 2.25
N ARG A 57 9.12 -1.48 2.28
CA ARG A 57 9.81 -2.32 1.30
C ARG A 57 8.80 -3.24 0.64
N ALA A 58 9.04 -3.62 -0.61
CA ALA A 58 8.22 -4.61 -1.30
C ALA A 58 9.07 -5.82 -1.56
N GLU A 59 8.54 -6.97 -1.22
CA GLU A 59 9.15 -8.28 -1.45
C GLU A 59 8.09 -9.18 -2.09
N ASP A 60 8.47 -10.02 -3.06
CA ASP A 60 7.60 -11.10 -3.53
C ASP A 60 7.83 -12.41 -2.75
N ASP A 61 6.98 -13.41 -3.00
CA ASP A 61 7.10 -14.75 -2.41
C ASP A 61 8.37 -15.52 -2.82
N ARG A 62 9.14 -14.98 -3.78
CA ARG A 62 10.40 -15.55 -4.29
C ARG A 62 11.62 -14.88 -3.67
N GLY A 63 11.42 -13.86 -2.82
CA GLY A 63 12.48 -13.11 -2.15
C GLY A 63 13.10 -12.00 -3.01
N ASN A 64 12.47 -11.62 -4.12
CA ASN A 64 12.90 -10.45 -4.88
C ASN A 64 12.42 -9.18 -4.18
N GLU A 65 13.34 -8.26 -3.91
CA GLU A 65 13.03 -6.95 -3.38
C GLU A 65 12.80 -5.92 -4.50
N TYR A 66 11.79 -5.07 -4.32
CA TYR A 66 11.44 -4.00 -5.25
C TYR A 66 11.68 -2.64 -4.59
N PRO A 67 12.93 -2.14 -4.58
CA PRO A 67 13.32 -0.94 -3.84
C PRO A 67 12.80 0.37 -4.48
N GLN A 68 12.40 0.33 -5.75
CA GLN A 68 11.93 1.49 -6.48
C GLN A 68 10.42 1.68 -6.33
N PHE A 69 10.01 2.24 -5.21
CA PHE A 69 8.68 2.81 -5.09
C PHE A 69 8.67 4.23 -5.63
N GLN A 70 7.87 4.48 -6.67
CA GLN A 70 7.31 5.81 -6.79
C GLN A 70 6.24 5.93 -5.71
N ASN A 71 6.62 6.51 -4.56
CA ASN A 71 5.64 6.96 -3.58
C ASN A 71 5.35 8.42 -3.89
N ARG A 72 4.09 8.73 -4.18
CA ARG A 72 3.63 10.12 -4.23
C ARG A 72 2.53 10.26 -3.19
N PRO A 73 2.56 11.30 -2.35
CA PRO A 73 1.38 11.64 -1.57
C PRO A 73 0.24 11.82 -2.57
N PHE A 74 -0.89 11.16 -2.33
CA PHE A 74 -2.03 11.31 -3.22
C PHE A 74 -2.64 12.71 -3.03
N LEU A 75 -2.41 13.61 -3.98
CA LEU A 75 -2.73 15.04 -3.87
C LEU A 75 -4.11 15.42 -4.43
N THR A 76 -4.99 14.46 -4.74
CA THR A 76 -6.33 14.81 -5.25
C THR A 76 -7.16 15.53 -4.17
N GLY A 77 -7.72 16.67 -4.58
CA GLY A 77 -8.17 17.81 -3.75
C GLY A 77 -9.40 17.61 -2.86
N ARG A 78 -9.54 16.47 -2.19
CA ARG A 78 -10.50 16.28 -1.09
C ARG A 78 -9.91 15.71 0.19
N TYR A 79 -8.67 15.19 0.16
CA TYR A 79 -8.05 14.53 1.31
C TYR A 79 -6.85 15.31 1.89
N LEU A 80 -6.59 16.52 1.39
CA LEU A 80 -5.54 17.42 1.86
C LEU A 80 -5.97 18.29 3.07
N HIS A 81 -7.27 18.34 3.37
CA HIS A 81 -7.78 19.11 4.51
C HIS A 81 -8.05 18.15 5.67
N GLY A 82 -7.23 18.26 6.72
CA GLY A 82 -7.48 17.68 8.04
C GLY A 82 -8.67 18.33 8.74
N GLY A 83 -9.82 18.38 8.08
CA GLY A 83 -11.11 18.69 8.66
C GLY A 83 -11.99 17.45 8.56
N PRO A 84 -12.78 17.12 9.60
CA PRO A 84 -13.62 15.93 9.56
C PRO A 84 -14.67 16.09 8.45
N LEU A 85 -14.66 15.19 7.47
CA LEU A 85 -15.85 14.97 6.65
C LEU A 85 -16.98 14.58 7.61
N PRO A 86 -18.24 15.04 7.41
CA PRO A 86 -19.37 14.56 8.20
C PRO A 86 -19.46 13.03 8.05
N GLY A 87 -19.14 12.28 9.10
CA GLY A 87 -19.09 10.81 9.09
C GLY A 87 -17.71 10.17 8.86
N ALA A 88 -16.63 10.94 8.69
CA ALA A 88 -15.28 10.38 8.63
C ALA A 88 -14.68 10.12 10.02
N SER A 89 -13.87 9.07 10.10
CA SER A 89 -13.11 8.64 11.27
C SER A 89 -12.40 9.83 11.97
N PRO A 90 -12.40 9.93 13.31
CA PRO A 90 -11.79 11.03 14.06
C PRO A 90 -10.25 11.07 13.98
N LEU A 91 -9.65 10.12 13.26
CA LEU A 91 -8.21 9.95 13.15
C LEU A 91 -7.69 10.70 11.92
N PRO A 92 -6.54 11.40 12.01
CA PRO A 92 -5.79 11.83 10.84
C PRO A 92 -5.58 10.69 9.84
N VAL A 93 -5.72 10.98 8.55
CA VAL A 93 -5.55 10.02 7.45
C VAL A 93 -4.66 10.62 6.36
N ARG A 94 -3.85 9.77 5.72
CA ARG A 94 -3.10 10.09 4.50
C ARG A 94 -3.15 8.92 3.53
N TYR A 95 -3.20 9.26 2.24
CA TYR A 95 -3.16 8.30 1.15
C TYR A 95 -1.83 8.39 0.40
N TYR A 96 -1.29 7.23 0.03
CA TYR A 96 -0.08 7.08 -0.76
C TYR A 96 -0.39 6.26 -2.00
N GLU A 97 -0.03 6.79 -3.17
CA GLU A 97 0.07 5.98 -4.37
C GLU A 97 1.45 5.33 -4.39
N LEU A 98 1.45 4.01 -4.50
CA LEU A 98 2.64 3.19 -4.59
C LEU A 98 2.63 2.50 -5.96
N SER A 99 3.73 2.62 -6.70
CA SER A 99 3.92 1.86 -7.94
C SER A 99 5.12 0.94 -7.80
N ILE A 100 4.89 -0.36 -7.97
CA ILE A 100 5.90 -1.41 -7.97
C ILE A 100 6.04 -1.90 -9.40
N CYS A 101 7.18 -1.64 -10.01
CA CYS A 101 7.43 -1.95 -11.41
C CYS A 101 8.29 -3.22 -11.55
N GLN A 102 8.20 -3.87 -12.71
CA GLN A 102 9.02 -5.03 -13.05
C GLN A 102 8.81 -6.23 -12.12
N VAL A 103 7.59 -6.40 -11.60
CA VAL A 103 7.25 -7.56 -10.77
C VAL A 103 7.42 -8.84 -11.60
N ASP A 104 8.08 -9.84 -11.01
CA ASP A 104 8.29 -11.15 -11.62
C ASP A 104 6.94 -11.75 -12.03
N LEU A 105 6.82 -12.18 -13.29
CA LEU A 105 5.61 -12.83 -13.83
C LEU A 105 5.24 -14.12 -13.07
N LYS A 106 6.21 -14.71 -12.37
CA LYS A 106 6.02 -15.90 -11.54
C LYS A 106 5.70 -15.59 -10.09
N ALA A 107 5.75 -14.32 -9.67
CA ALA A 107 5.32 -13.93 -8.33
C ALA A 107 3.82 -14.21 -8.17
N GLU A 108 3.45 -14.76 -7.03
CA GLU A 108 2.05 -15.00 -6.67
C GLU A 108 1.54 -13.95 -5.68
N THR A 109 2.45 -13.38 -4.88
CA THR A 109 2.11 -12.34 -3.91
C THR A 109 3.17 -11.25 -3.86
N ILE A 110 2.75 -10.05 -3.47
CA ILE A 110 3.64 -8.97 -3.06
C ILE A 110 3.34 -8.63 -1.61
N THR A 111 4.36 -8.64 -0.77
CA THR A 111 4.29 -8.20 0.61
C THR A 111 4.91 -6.82 0.74
N LEU A 112 4.12 -5.83 1.19
CA LEU A 112 4.64 -4.57 1.68
C LEU A 112 5.10 -4.78 3.13
N LEU A 113 6.40 -4.73 3.35
CA LEU A 113 7.05 -4.81 4.64
C LEU A 113 7.14 -3.41 5.24
N LEU A 114 6.59 -3.22 6.44
CA LEU A 114 6.86 -2.04 7.24
C LEU A 114 8.16 -2.27 7.99
N ASP A 115 9.23 -1.66 7.49
CA ASP A 115 10.60 -1.84 7.96
C ASP A 115 11.24 -0.49 8.32
N PRO A 116 10.91 0.09 9.49
CA PRO A 116 11.70 1.18 10.04
C PRO A 116 13.10 0.67 10.41
N PHE A 117 14.07 0.98 9.54
CA PHE A 117 15.51 0.83 9.81
C PHE A 117 16.03 -0.61 9.99
N GLY A 118 15.40 -1.62 9.39
CA GLY A 118 15.84 -3.03 9.41
C GLY A 118 15.05 -3.93 10.37
N ALA A 119 14.10 -3.37 11.13
CA ALA A 119 13.15 -4.13 11.94
C ALA A 119 11.80 -4.23 11.23
N VAL A 120 11.45 -5.43 10.73
CA VAL A 120 10.13 -5.68 10.15
C VAL A 120 9.06 -5.65 11.26
N GLU A 121 8.32 -4.55 11.33
CA GLU A 121 7.21 -4.35 12.28
C GLU A 121 5.89 -4.94 11.75
N ALA A 122 5.69 -4.95 10.43
CA ALA A 122 4.45 -5.41 9.83
C ALA A 122 4.62 -5.92 8.40
N ARG A 123 3.63 -6.70 7.95
CA ARG A 123 3.56 -7.28 6.61
C ARG A 123 2.15 -7.12 6.06
N LEU A 124 2.02 -6.52 4.89
CA LEU A 124 0.76 -6.37 4.15
C LEU A 124 0.89 -7.17 2.85
N THR A 125 0.31 -8.37 2.81
CA THR A 125 0.41 -9.26 1.66
C THR A 125 -0.76 -9.06 0.70
N ILE A 126 -0.41 -8.87 -0.57
CA ILE A 126 -1.32 -8.61 -1.68
C ILE A 126 -1.19 -9.79 -2.66
N PRO A 127 -2.25 -10.57 -2.90
CA PRO A 127 -2.23 -11.60 -3.93
C PRO A 127 -2.22 -10.96 -5.32
N LEU A 128 -1.41 -11.47 -6.24
CA LEU A 128 -1.33 -10.99 -7.62
C LEU A 128 -2.29 -11.70 -8.58
N ARG A 129 -2.94 -12.76 -8.10
CA ARG A 129 -3.99 -13.46 -8.84
C ARG A 129 -5.35 -13.02 -8.30
N GLU A 130 -6.30 -12.78 -9.21
CA GLU A 130 -7.70 -12.66 -8.81
C GLU A 130 -8.10 -13.98 -8.13
N GLU A 131 -8.60 -13.90 -6.90
CA GLU A 131 -9.37 -15.00 -6.35
C GLU A 131 -10.59 -15.13 -7.26
N LYS A 132 -10.65 -16.21 -8.07
CA LYS A 132 -11.88 -16.56 -8.76
C LYS A 132 -12.92 -16.84 -7.68
N ALA A 133 -13.69 -15.82 -7.30
CA ALA A 133 -14.90 -15.98 -6.53
C ALA A 133 -15.72 -17.05 -7.26
N HIS A 134 -15.82 -18.25 -6.68
CA HIS A 134 -16.74 -19.25 -7.14
C HIS A 134 -18.15 -18.75 -6.78
N GLY A 135 -18.94 -18.45 -7.82
CA GLY A 135 -20.34 -18.05 -7.70
C GLY A 135 -21.02 -18.04 -9.05
#